data_AF-A0A846WF08-F1
#
_entry.id   AF-A0A846WF08-F1
#
_cell.length_a   1.000
_cell.length_b   1.000
_cell.length_c   1.000
_cell.angle_alpha   90.00
_cell.angle_beta   90.00
_cell.angle_gamma   90.00
#
_symmetry.space_group_name_H-M   'P 1'
#
loop_
_entity.id
_entity.type
_entity.pdbx_description
1 polymer ?
#
loop_
_entity_poly.entity_id
_entity_poly.type
_entity_poly.pdbx_seq_one_letter_code
_entity_poly.pdbx_strand_id
1 'polypeptide(L)'
;MITWLAIVITGLTATGCGGTDPGDNQPLPTPTTEQVAPTGLSWRTYQGIDLPVAVQGPRVIDGATATDFDRSPAGAALAAIHTTVRMSVAPDSGWAAVGHRMIAPGRGRDAWATARAQVSITTPATDTVPTILGYLVTAYADTEAQVQTFSLYPDNSTTRNTATVIWAPDGWRLRLPDTVTESPVTAVDSVPADMVALPRP
;
A
#
# COMPACT_ATOMS: atom_id res chain seq x y z
N MET A 1 -28.50 31.71 39.63
CA MET A 1 -28.46 32.50 38.38
C MET A 1 -27.14 33.25 38.39
N ILE A 2 -26.14 32.75 37.68
CA ILE A 2 -24.76 33.28 37.70
C ILE A 2 -24.51 33.94 36.35
N THR A 3 -24.45 35.26 36.39
CA THR A 3 -24.12 36.18 35.31
C THR A 3 -22.61 36.15 35.08
N TRP A 4 -22.16 35.85 33.85
CA TRP A 4 -20.76 36.00 33.45
C TRP A 4 -20.56 37.28 32.63
N LEU A 5 -19.56 38.06 33.06
CA LEU A 5 -19.08 39.32 32.51
C LEU A 5 -18.63 39.17 31.04
N ALA A 6 -19.10 40.10 30.19
CA ALA A 6 -18.55 40.32 28.85
C ALA A 6 -17.32 41.23 28.94
N ILE A 7 -16.18 40.78 28.40
CA ILE A 7 -14.96 41.57 28.25
C ILE A 7 -15.01 42.25 26.88
N VAL A 8 -15.01 43.58 26.89
CA VAL A 8 -14.85 44.44 25.72
C VAL A 8 -13.36 44.67 25.49
N ILE A 9 -12.85 44.31 24.31
CA ILE A 9 -11.51 44.67 23.86
C ILE A 9 -11.67 45.62 22.67
N THR A 10 -11.21 46.85 22.85
CA THR A 10 -11.08 47.86 21.79
C THR A 10 -9.60 48.14 21.62
N GLY A 11 -9.06 48.04 20.39
CA GLY A 11 -7.66 48.34 20.14
C GLY A 11 -7.26 48.34 18.66
N LEU A 12 -7.20 49.55 18.12
CA LEU A 12 -6.32 50.07 17.06
C LEU A 12 -6.42 49.52 15.62
N THR A 13 -6.93 50.38 14.74
CA THR A 13 -6.79 50.30 13.28
C THR A 13 -5.43 50.83 12.84
N ALA A 14 -4.60 49.97 12.24
CA ALA A 14 -3.45 50.39 11.44
C ALA A 14 -3.79 50.23 9.96
N THR A 15 -3.96 51.35 9.26
CA THR A 15 -3.99 51.42 7.80
C THR A 15 -2.57 51.34 7.26
N GLY A 16 -2.19 50.20 6.68
CA GLY A 16 -1.01 50.07 5.83
C GLY A 16 -1.45 49.78 4.40
N CYS A 17 -1.20 50.72 3.48
CA CYS A 17 -1.27 50.47 2.04
C CYS A 17 0.09 49.98 1.54
N GLY A 18 0.10 48.92 0.75
CA GLY A 18 1.29 48.55 -0.02
C GLY A 18 1.15 47.20 -0.72
N GLY A 19 1.08 47.24 -2.06
CA GLY A 19 1.42 46.11 -2.92
C GLY A 19 0.27 45.25 -3.39
N THR A 20 -0.33 45.61 -4.52
CA THR A 20 -0.98 44.63 -5.41
C THR A 20 0.10 43.81 -6.08
N ASP A 21 0.34 42.58 -5.60
CA ASP A 21 0.93 41.52 -6.41
C ASP A 21 -0.17 40.47 -6.66
N PRO A 22 -0.49 40.14 -7.93
CA PRO A 22 -1.24 38.94 -8.24
C PRO A 22 -0.28 37.77 -7.99
N GLY A 23 -0.17 37.36 -6.73
CA GLY A 23 0.57 36.16 -6.35
C GLY A 23 -0.04 34.98 -7.09
N ASP A 24 0.71 34.51 -8.08
CA ASP A 24 0.41 33.34 -8.89
C ASP A 24 -0.24 32.24 -8.04
N ASN A 25 -1.48 31.92 -8.38
CA ASN A 25 -2.15 30.73 -7.90
C ASN A 25 -1.54 29.52 -8.64
N GLN A 26 -0.23 29.32 -8.47
CA GLN A 26 0.49 28.20 -9.03
C GLN A 26 0.13 27.00 -8.16
N PRO A 27 -0.51 25.94 -8.70
CA PRO A 27 -0.68 24.70 -7.97
C PRO A 27 0.70 24.27 -7.46
N LEU A 28 0.82 23.95 -6.16
CA LEU A 28 2.02 23.28 -5.67
C LEU A 28 2.20 22.03 -6.53
N PRO A 29 3.41 21.76 -7.06
CA PRO A 29 3.65 20.53 -7.79
C PRO A 29 3.37 19.36 -6.84
N THR A 30 2.29 18.62 -7.11
CA THR A 30 2.12 17.28 -6.54
C THR A 30 3.36 16.50 -6.95
N PRO A 31 4.15 15.94 -6.02
CA PRO A 31 5.32 15.17 -6.41
C PRO A 31 4.85 14.01 -7.29
N THR A 32 5.08 14.12 -8.60
CA THR A 32 4.83 13.02 -9.53
C THR A 32 5.86 11.96 -9.16
N THR A 33 5.43 10.93 -8.45
CA THR A 33 6.31 9.81 -8.15
C THR A 33 6.61 9.13 -9.49
N GLU A 34 7.87 9.18 -9.90
CA GLU A 34 8.33 8.53 -11.12
C GLU A 34 8.04 7.03 -11.01
N GLN A 35 7.34 6.49 -12.01
CA GLN A 35 7.00 5.08 -12.08
C GLN A 35 8.23 4.32 -12.62
N VAL A 36 8.95 3.65 -11.72
CA VAL A 36 10.18 2.94 -12.05
C VAL A 36 9.93 1.44 -12.12
N ALA A 37 10.12 0.84 -13.29
CA ALA A 37 10.01 -0.60 -13.46
C ALA A 37 11.11 -1.36 -12.70
N PRO A 38 10.81 -2.49 -12.04
CA PRO A 38 11.81 -3.30 -11.38
C PRO A 38 12.68 -4.01 -12.43
N THR A 39 13.94 -4.25 -12.09
CA THR A 39 14.92 -4.89 -12.98
C THR A 39 15.10 -6.35 -12.62
N GLY A 40 15.34 -7.20 -13.63
CA GLY A 40 15.53 -8.64 -13.41
C GLY A 40 14.24 -9.34 -12.94
N LEU A 41 13.10 -8.92 -13.47
CA LEU A 41 11.80 -9.49 -13.13
C LEU A 41 11.77 -10.99 -13.44
N SER A 42 11.35 -11.75 -12.45
CA SER A 42 11.06 -13.18 -12.50
C SER A 42 9.82 -13.46 -11.66
N TRP A 43 9.30 -14.68 -11.70
CA TRP A 43 8.05 -15.03 -11.02
C TRP A 43 8.22 -16.25 -10.13
N ARG A 44 7.59 -16.24 -8.96
CA ARG A 44 7.56 -17.37 -8.04
C ARG A 44 6.16 -17.58 -7.50
N THR A 45 5.67 -18.81 -7.62
CA THR A 45 4.33 -19.19 -7.12
C THR A 45 4.31 -19.27 -5.60
N TYR A 46 3.28 -18.70 -5.00
CA TYR A 46 2.93 -18.82 -3.59
C TYR A 46 1.44 -19.11 -3.45
N GLN A 47 1.09 -20.29 -2.92
CA GLN A 47 -0.30 -20.70 -2.69
C GLN A 47 -1.20 -20.56 -3.93
N GLY A 48 -0.64 -20.91 -5.10
CA GLY A 48 -1.33 -20.85 -6.40
C GLY A 48 -1.19 -19.52 -7.13
N ILE A 49 -0.74 -18.45 -6.47
CA ILE A 49 -0.61 -17.11 -7.06
C ILE A 49 0.85 -16.83 -7.40
N ASP A 50 1.15 -16.48 -8.65
CA ASP A 50 2.50 -16.06 -9.03
C ASP A 50 2.78 -14.63 -8.56
N LEU A 51 3.92 -14.47 -7.89
CA LEU A 51 4.38 -13.18 -7.36
C LEU A 51 5.67 -12.73 -8.05
N PRO A 52 5.83 -11.42 -8.31
CA PRO A 52 7.01 -10.86 -8.96
C PRO A 52 8.21 -10.84 -7.99
N VAL A 53 9.35 -11.35 -8.45
CA VAL A 53 10.65 -11.25 -7.77
C VAL A 53 11.61 -10.49 -8.67
N ALA A 54 12.31 -9.51 -8.12
CA ALA A 54 13.24 -8.67 -8.86
C ALA A 54 14.49 -8.34 -8.03
N VAL A 55 15.43 -7.60 -8.62
CA VAL A 55 16.63 -7.11 -7.92
C VAL A 55 16.27 -6.27 -6.69
N GLN A 56 15.15 -5.52 -6.77
CA GLN A 56 14.60 -4.71 -5.68
C GLN A 56 13.88 -5.53 -4.60
N GLY A 57 13.86 -6.86 -4.73
CA GLY A 57 13.33 -7.79 -3.74
C GLY A 57 12.14 -8.62 -4.23
N PRO A 58 11.63 -9.51 -3.37
CA PRO A 58 12.25 -9.91 -2.10
C PRO A 58 13.54 -10.71 -2.33
N ARG A 59 14.59 -10.45 -1.55
CA ARG A 59 15.81 -11.28 -1.56
C ARG A 59 15.73 -12.45 -0.59
N VAL A 60 14.89 -12.32 0.44
CA VAL A 60 14.67 -13.37 1.44
C VAL A 60 13.24 -13.87 1.32
N ILE A 61 13.08 -15.15 1.01
CA ILE A 61 11.80 -15.85 1.05
C ILE A 61 11.95 -17.05 1.98
N ASP A 62 11.23 -17.01 3.10
CA ASP A 62 11.26 -18.01 4.16
C ASP A 62 9.81 -18.44 4.48
N GLY A 63 9.43 -19.60 3.95
CA GLY A 63 8.06 -20.12 4.03
C GLY A 63 7.00 -19.13 3.55
N ALA A 64 6.12 -18.75 4.48
CA ALA A 64 5.03 -17.79 4.22
C ALA A 64 5.51 -16.34 4.06
N THR A 65 6.74 -16.03 4.47
CA THR A 65 7.26 -14.65 4.52
C THR A 65 8.17 -14.31 3.35
N ALA A 66 8.16 -13.04 2.96
CA ALA A 66 9.06 -12.46 1.97
C ALA A 66 9.52 -11.08 2.49
N THR A 67 10.83 -10.86 2.55
CA THR A 67 11.46 -9.67 3.15
C THR A 67 12.72 -9.28 2.37
N ASP A 68 13.44 -8.27 2.85
CA ASP A 68 14.62 -7.70 2.20
C ASP A 68 14.30 -7.15 0.80
N PHE A 69 13.46 -6.11 0.82
CA PHE A 69 13.13 -5.27 -0.32
C PHE A 69 13.94 -3.98 -0.25
N ASP A 70 14.25 -3.40 -1.41
CA ASP A 70 14.93 -2.11 -1.45
C ASP A 70 14.07 -0.98 -0.89
N ARG A 71 14.75 -0.04 -0.25
CA ARG A 71 14.19 1.26 0.12
C ARG A 71 14.10 2.16 -1.12
N SER A 72 13.23 1.78 -2.05
CA SER A 72 12.96 2.46 -3.32
C SER A 72 11.47 2.35 -3.67
N PRO A 73 10.94 3.15 -4.62
CA PRO A 73 9.55 3.03 -5.06
C PRO A 73 9.19 1.61 -5.55
N ALA A 74 10.05 1.00 -6.37
CA ALA A 74 9.85 -0.36 -6.87
C ALA A 74 9.91 -1.41 -5.75
N GLY A 75 10.86 -1.29 -4.81
CA GLY A 75 10.95 -2.18 -3.66
C GLY A 75 9.72 -2.08 -2.74
N ALA A 76 9.20 -0.87 -2.53
CA ALA A 76 7.98 -0.64 -1.76
C ALA A 76 6.74 -1.25 -2.45
N ALA A 77 6.63 -1.13 -3.78
CA ALA A 77 5.56 -1.75 -4.55
C ALA A 77 5.60 -3.28 -4.50
N LEU A 78 6.77 -3.88 -4.68
CA LEU A 78 6.96 -5.33 -4.55
C LEU A 78 6.63 -5.81 -3.13
N ALA A 79 7.02 -5.05 -2.10
CA ALA A 79 6.67 -5.34 -0.71
C ALA A 79 5.15 -5.30 -0.47
N ALA A 80 4.45 -4.30 -1.04
CA ALA A 80 3.00 -4.19 -0.96
C ALA A 80 2.31 -5.39 -1.63
N ILE A 81 2.69 -5.73 -2.87
CA ILE A 81 2.17 -6.88 -3.61
C ILE A 81 2.37 -8.18 -2.82
N HIS A 82 3.61 -8.44 -2.38
CA HIS A 82 3.94 -9.64 -1.63
C HIS A 82 3.16 -9.73 -0.32
N THR A 83 3.09 -8.64 0.45
CA THR A 83 2.42 -8.66 1.75
C THR A 83 0.93 -8.85 1.62
N THR A 84 0.27 -8.11 0.70
CA THR A 84 -1.18 -8.22 0.46
C THR A 84 -1.58 -9.63 0.02
N VAL A 85 -0.85 -10.25 -0.91
CA VAL A 85 -1.16 -11.62 -1.33
C VAL A 85 -0.87 -12.59 -0.18
N ARG A 86 0.32 -12.50 0.44
CA ARG A 86 0.71 -13.46 1.50
C ARG A 86 -0.19 -13.38 2.72
N MET A 87 -0.67 -12.21 3.12
CA MET A 87 -1.63 -12.09 4.23
C MET A 87 -3.01 -12.68 3.90
N SER A 88 -3.39 -12.66 2.61
CA SER A 88 -4.70 -13.13 2.16
C SER A 88 -4.76 -14.65 2.07
N VAL A 89 -3.70 -15.29 1.53
CA VAL A 89 -3.70 -16.72 1.23
C VAL A 89 -2.71 -17.54 2.06
N ALA A 90 -2.04 -16.97 3.08
CA ALA A 90 -1.14 -17.75 3.92
C ALA A 90 -1.86 -18.95 4.55
N PRO A 91 -1.23 -20.13 4.59
CA PRO A 91 -1.83 -21.31 5.22
C PRO A 91 -1.86 -21.17 6.74
N ASP A 92 -2.57 -22.09 7.40
CA ASP A 92 -2.74 -22.12 8.86
C ASP A 92 -1.43 -22.09 9.64
N SER A 93 -0.39 -22.73 9.10
CA SER A 93 0.96 -22.77 9.68
C SER A 93 1.78 -21.50 9.46
N GLY A 94 1.36 -20.61 8.56
CA GLY A 94 2.19 -19.50 8.05
C GLY A 94 1.65 -18.10 8.34
N TRP A 95 0.34 -17.94 8.54
CA TRP A 95 -0.27 -16.61 8.64
C TRP A 95 0.28 -15.79 9.81
N ALA A 96 0.59 -16.41 10.95
CA ALA A 96 1.14 -15.71 12.12
C ALA A 96 2.53 -15.09 11.80
N ALA A 97 3.36 -15.80 11.03
CA ALA A 97 4.66 -15.29 10.61
C ALA A 97 4.52 -14.11 9.64
N VAL A 98 3.54 -14.15 8.74
CA VAL A 98 3.22 -13.01 7.85
C VAL A 98 2.83 -11.79 8.66
N GLY A 99 1.91 -11.95 9.63
CA GLY A 99 1.51 -10.85 10.52
C GLY A 99 2.68 -10.24 11.28
N HIS A 100 3.58 -11.07 11.79
CA HIS A 100 4.70 -10.62 12.59
C HIS A 100 5.80 -9.93 11.77
N ARG A 101 6.17 -10.49 10.62
CA ARG A 101 7.32 -10.05 9.82
C ARG A 101 6.96 -9.03 8.74
N MET A 102 5.76 -9.06 8.20
CA MET A 102 5.39 -8.30 7.00
C MET A 102 4.36 -7.21 7.26
N ILE A 103 3.61 -7.27 8.37
CA ILE A 103 2.61 -6.27 8.72
C ILE A 103 3.14 -5.39 9.85
N ALA A 104 2.93 -4.08 9.71
CA ALA A 104 3.31 -3.10 10.71
C ALA A 104 2.52 -3.32 12.02
N PRO A 105 3.14 -3.17 13.20
CA PRO A 105 2.40 -3.19 14.46
C PRO A 105 1.37 -2.06 14.51
N GLY A 106 0.19 -2.34 15.06
CA GLY A 106 -0.91 -1.38 15.17
C GLY A 106 -2.26 -2.07 15.32
N ARG A 107 -3.33 -1.30 15.60
CA ARG A 107 -4.66 -1.86 15.84
C ARG A 107 -5.19 -2.60 14.61
N GLY A 108 -4.90 -2.08 13.41
CA GLY A 108 -5.23 -2.76 12.16
C GLY A 108 -4.64 -4.16 12.03
N ARG A 109 -3.39 -4.37 12.44
CA ARG A 109 -2.76 -5.72 12.46
C ARG A 109 -3.44 -6.64 13.47
N ASP A 110 -3.72 -6.14 14.66
CA ASP A 110 -4.31 -6.95 15.73
C ASP A 110 -5.76 -7.35 15.38
N ALA A 111 -6.51 -6.44 14.75
CA ALA A 111 -7.83 -6.72 14.19
C ALA A 111 -7.75 -7.77 13.07
N TRP A 112 -6.81 -7.62 12.13
CA TRP A 112 -6.58 -8.62 11.09
C TRP A 112 -6.21 -9.99 11.68
N ALA A 113 -5.31 -10.05 12.67
CA ALA A 113 -4.91 -11.31 13.28
C ALA A 113 -6.09 -12.02 13.97
N THR A 114 -6.94 -11.25 14.66
CA THR A 114 -8.16 -11.77 15.29
C THR A 114 -9.13 -12.35 14.26
N ALA A 115 -9.37 -11.64 13.16
CA ALA A 115 -10.22 -12.11 12.08
C ALA A 115 -9.60 -13.32 11.35
N ARG A 116 -8.30 -13.26 11.06
CA ARG A 116 -7.56 -14.31 10.34
C ARG A 116 -7.52 -15.62 11.12
N ALA A 117 -7.48 -15.57 12.45
CA ALA A 117 -7.53 -16.76 13.31
C ALA A 117 -8.84 -17.58 13.19
N GLN A 118 -9.91 -16.98 12.64
CA GLN A 118 -11.19 -17.66 12.40
C GLN A 118 -11.27 -18.34 11.02
N VAL A 119 -10.23 -18.20 10.19
CA VAL A 119 -10.20 -18.73 8.82
C VAL A 119 -9.18 -19.86 8.74
N SER A 120 -9.57 -21.00 8.15
CA SER A 120 -8.64 -22.11 7.87
C SER A 120 -8.34 -22.18 6.38
N ILE A 121 -7.05 -22.19 6.04
CA ILE A 121 -6.53 -22.37 4.68
C ILE A 121 -5.52 -23.51 4.72
N THR A 122 -5.90 -24.63 4.14
CA THR A 122 -5.10 -25.88 4.11
C THR A 122 -4.66 -26.26 2.71
N THR A 123 -5.27 -25.68 1.66
CA THR A 123 -4.95 -25.94 0.26
C THR A 123 -4.69 -24.63 -0.49
N PRO A 124 -3.77 -24.64 -1.49
CA PRO A 124 -3.57 -23.51 -2.39
C PRO A 124 -4.85 -23.08 -3.13
N ALA A 125 -4.87 -21.84 -3.62
CA ALA A 125 -5.92 -21.37 -4.52
C ALA A 125 -5.79 -22.02 -5.90
N THR A 126 -6.90 -22.50 -6.47
CA THR A 126 -6.94 -23.16 -7.79
C THR A 126 -7.86 -22.46 -8.80
N ASP A 127 -9.01 -21.96 -8.34
CA ASP A 127 -10.09 -21.57 -9.26
C ASP A 127 -10.24 -20.05 -9.43
N THR A 128 -9.78 -19.27 -8.44
CA THR A 128 -9.90 -17.81 -8.40
C THR A 128 -8.54 -17.14 -8.31
N VAL A 129 -7.54 -17.70 -9.00
CA VAL A 129 -6.16 -17.21 -8.97
C VAL A 129 -6.05 -15.94 -9.82
N PRO A 130 -5.76 -14.77 -9.23
CA PRO A 130 -5.54 -13.56 -10.00
C PRO A 130 -4.18 -13.59 -10.70
N THR A 131 -4.13 -12.96 -11.86
CA THR A 131 -2.88 -12.53 -12.50
C THR A 131 -2.57 -11.10 -12.09
N ILE A 132 -1.45 -10.89 -11.38
CA ILE A 132 -0.95 -9.54 -11.09
C ILE A 132 -0.49 -8.91 -12.41
N LEU A 133 -1.07 -7.76 -12.77
CA LEU A 133 -0.78 -7.04 -14.01
C LEU A 133 0.34 -6.01 -13.84
N GLY A 134 0.42 -5.40 -12.66
CA GLY A 134 1.31 -4.28 -12.42
C GLY A 134 0.94 -3.46 -11.20
N TYR A 135 1.59 -2.32 -11.05
CA TYR A 135 1.35 -1.40 -9.94
C TYR A 135 1.53 0.06 -10.33
N LEU A 136 1.01 0.94 -9.49
CA LEU A 136 1.25 2.38 -9.51
C LEU A 136 1.63 2.85 -8.11
N VAL A 137 2.76 3.53 -7.97
CA VAL A 137 3.15 4.16 -6.71
C VAL A 137 2.58 5.57 -6.69
N THR A 138 1.52 5.78 -5.91
CA THR A 138 0.79 7.06 -5.88
C THR A 138 1.44 8.09 -4.98
N ALA A 139 2.21 7.64 -3.99
CA ALA A 139 3.02 8.49 -3.13
C ALA A 139 4.22 7.70 -2.63
N TYR A 140 5.38 8.34 -2.56
CA TYR A 140 6.60 7.74 -2.03
C TYR A 140 7.39 8.74 -1.19
N ALA A 141 7.82 8.26 -0.03
CA ALA A 141 8.92 8.78 0.75
C ALA A 141 9.73 7.60 1.26
N ASP A 142 10.98 7.82 1.65
CA ASP A 142 11.84 6.75 2.18
C ASP A 142 11.22 6.06 3.41
N THR A 143 10.28 6.68 4.11
CA THR A 143 9.61 6.11 5.29
C THR A 143 8.23 5.48 5.01
N GLU A 144 7.61 5.79 3.87
CA GLU A 144 6.24 5.38 3.57
C GLU A 144 5.96 5.41 2.06
N ALA A 145 5.20 4.43 1.55
CA ALA A 145 4.71 4.46 0.18
C ALA A 145 3.24 4.02 0.10
N GLN A 146 2.49 4.64 -0.81
CA GLN A 146 1.15 4.22 -1.21
C GLN A 146 1.21 3.58 -2.59
N VAL A 147 0.62 2.39 -2.70
CA VAL A 147 0.73 1.53 -3.87
C VAL A 147 -0.66 1.06 -4.27
N GLN A 148 -0.97 1.16 -5.56
CA GLN A 148 -2.11 0.52 -6.17
C GLN A 148 -1.62 -0.68 -6.97
N THR A 149 -2.12 -1.87 -6.67
CA THR A 149 -1.83 -3.11 -7.42
C THR A 149 -3.02 -3.48 -8.28
N PHE A 150 -2.80 -3.80 -9.55
CA PHE A 150 -3.85 -4.19 -10.47
C PHE A 150 -3.78 -5.70 -10.75
N SER A 151 -4.94 -6.35 -10.73
CA SER A 151 -5.04 -7.81 -10.91
C SER A 151 -6.18 -8.15 -11.87
N LEU A 152 -5.94 -9.12 -12.75
CA LEU A 152 -6.94 -9.72 -13.64
C LEU A 152 -7.38 -11.08 -13.08
N TYR A 153 -8.68 -11.31 -12.98
CA TYR A 153 -9.26 -12.58 -12.55
C TYR A 153 -9.67 -13.45 -13.75
N PRO A 154 -9.87 -14.77 -13.55
CA PRO A 154 -10.28 -15.69 -14.61
C PRO A 154 -11.63 -15.34 -15.29
N ASP A 155 -12.49 -14.58 -14.61
CA ASP A 155 -13.75 -14.07 -15.15
C ASP A 155 -13.58 -12.78 -15.99
N ASN A 156 -12.34 -12.37 -16.25
CA ASN A 156 -11.93 -11.12 -16.90
C ASN A 156 -12.24 -9.84 -16.11
N SER A 157 -12.65 -9.94 -14.85
CA SER A 157 -12.76 -8.76 -13.99
C SER A 157 -11.37 -8.26 -13.60
N THR A 158 -11.21 -6.94 -13.55
CA THR A 158 -9.99 -6.28 -13.07
C THR A 158 -10.27 -5.65 -11.72
N THR A 159 -9.34 -5.81 -10.77
CA THR A 159 -9.39 -5.14 -9.49
C THR A 159 -8.16 -4.28 -9.25
N ARG A 160 -8.35 -3.27 -8.42
CA ARG A 160 -7.31 -2.44 -7.84
C ARG A 160 -7.28 -2.69 -6.33
N ASN A 161 -6.13 -3.08 -5.80
CA ASN A 161 -5.85 -3.09 -4.36
C ASN A 161 -5.02 -1.85 -4.00
N THR A 162 -5.50 -1.03 -3.07
CA THR A 162 -4.75 0.09 -2.50
C THR A 162 -4.12 -0.33 -1.17
N ALA A 163 -2.81 -0.16 -1.06
CA ALA A 163 -2.02 -0.54 0.10
C ALA A 163 -1.07 0.60 0.51
N THR A 164 -0.81 0.73 1.81
CA THR A 164 0.28 1.58 2.32
C THR A 164 1.33 0.70 2.97
N VAL A 165 2.60 0.89 2.62
CA VAL A 165 3.74 0.27 3.32
C VAL A 165 4.54 1.33 4.06
N ILE A 166 5.06 0.99 5.23
CA ILE A 166 5.95 1.85 6.03
C ILE A 166 7.31 1.19 6.19
N TRP A 167 8.37 1.99 6.24
CA TRP A 167 9.73 1.51 6.46
C TRP A 167 9.96 1.26 7.95
N ALA A 168 10.20 0.01 8.32
CA ALA A 168 10.62 -0.41 9.64
C ALA A 168 12.13 -0.71 9.66
N PRO A 169 12.76 -0.90 10.83
CA PRO A 169 14.19 -1.24 10.91
C PRO A 169 14.60 -2.47 10.10
N ASP A 170 13.67 -3.40 9.86
CA ASP A 170 13.87 -4.63 9.11
C ASP A 170 13.26 -4.61 7.69
N GLY A 171 12.81 -3.45 7.22
CA GLY A 171 12.34 -3.23 5.85
C GLY A 171 10.88 -2.77 5.75
N TRP A 172 10.33 -2.81 4.53
CA TRP A 172 8.94 -2.43 4.28
C TRP A 172 7.94 -3.36 4.96
N ARG A 173 6.94 -2.78 5.62
CA ARG A 173 5.81 -3.48 6.24
C ARG A 173 4.48 -2.88 5.82
N LEU A 174 3.48 -3.70 5.53
CA LEU A 174 2.13 -3.23 5.22
C LEU A 174 1.49 -2.58 6.45
N ARG A 175 1.02 -1.34 6.32
CA ARG A 175 0.18 -0.66 7.30
C ARG A 175 -1.28 -0.95 6.99
N LEU A 176 -1.93 -1.70 7.87
CA LEU A 176 -3.37 -1.86 7.85
C LEU A 176 -4.03 -0.67 8.57
N PRO A 177 -5.17 -0.16 8.07
CA PRO A 177 -5.88 0.94 8.72
C PRO A 177 -6.43 0.47 10.08
N ASP A 178 -6.44 1.36 11.07
CA ASP A 178 -7.02 1.06 12.39
C ASP A 178 -8.54 0.87 12.32
N THR A 179 -9.19 1.54 11.38
CA THR A 179 -10.61 1.39 11.06
C THR A 179 -10.78 1.25 9.55
N VAL A 180 -11.50 0.22 9.12
CA VAL A 180 -11.82 0.03 7.70
C VAL A 180 -13.07 0.87 7.38
N THR A 181 -12.86 2.01 6.72
CA THR A 181 -13.95 2.88 6.25
C THR A 181 -14.31 2.62 4.79
N GLU A 182 -13.39 2.03 4.02
CA GLU A 182 -13.54 1.72 2.60
C GLU A 182 -12.90 0.36 2.30
N SER A 183 -13.38 -0.32 1.26
CA SER A 183 -12.75 -1.56 0.81
C SER A 183 -11.39 -1.26 0.18
N PRO A 184 -10.29 -1.89 0.62
CA PRO A 184 -8.99 -1.71 0.01
C PRO A 184 -8.92 -2.32 -1.41
N VAL A 185 -9.87 -3.19 -1.77
CA VAL A 185 -9.98 -3.78 -3.10
C VAL A 185 -11.27 -3.27 -3.77
N THR A 186 -11.14 -2.70 -4.96
CA THR A 186 -12.26 -2.22 -5.76
C THR A 186 -12.17 -2.78 -7.19
N ALA A 187 -13.30 -3.15 -7.78
CA ALA A 187 -13.36 -3.45 -9.22
C ALA A 187 -13.09 -2.17 -10.04
N VAL A 188 -12.45 -2.33 -11.19
CA VAL A 188 -12.14 -1.25 -12.14
C VAL A 188 -12.39 -1.71 -13.58
N ASP A 189 -12.83 -0.80 -14.43
CA ASP A 189 -13.12 -1.10 -15.84
C ASP A 189 -11.86 -1.08 -16.73
N SER A 190 -10.77 -0.48 -16.26
CA SER A 190 -9.50 -0.39 -16.98
C SER A 190 -8.31 -0.20 -16.02
N VAL A 191 -7.10 -0.49 -16.53
CA VAL A 191 -5.84 -0.19 -15.84
C VAL A 191 -5.24 1.14 -16.33
N PRO A 192 -4.53 1.89 -15.48
CA PRO A 192 -3.86 3.13 -15.89
C PRO A 192 -2.78 2.89 -16.95
N ALA A 193 -2.65 3.81 -17.91
CA ALA A 193 -1.64 3.72 -18.97
C ALA A 193 -0.21 3.96 -18.47
N ASP A 194 -0.06 4.67 -17.35
CA ASP A 194 1.18 4.98 -16.66
C ASP A 194 1.55 3.94 -15.59
N MET A 195 0.77 2.86 -15.45
CA MET A 195 1.09 1.75 -14.56
C MET A 195 2.43 1.11 -14.95
N VAL A 196 3.24 0.75 -13.95
CA VAL A 196 4.36 -0.17 -14.15
C VAL A 196 3.81 -1.55 -14.45
N ALA A 197 3.90 -1.96 -15.71
CA ALA A 197 3.53 -3.31 -16.12
C ALA A 197 4.52 -4.35 -15.55
N LEU A 198 3.98 -5.47 -15.07
CA LEU A 198 4.73 -6.64 -14.67
C LEU A 198 4.40 -7.77 -15.66
N PRO A 199 5.07 -7.81 -16.83
CA PRO A 199 4.80 -8.85 -17.81
C PRO A 199 5.20 -10.23 -17.26
N ARG A 200 4.36 -11.21 -17.53
CA ARG A 200 4.76 -12.62 -17.42
C ARG A 200 5.51 -13.02 -18.69
N PRO A 201 6.57 -13.84 -18.58
CA PRO A 201 7.24 -14.41 -19.74
C PRO A 201 6.32 -15.35 -20.54
#